data_AF-A0A821L114-F1
#
_entry.id   AF-A0A821L114-F1
#
_cell.length_a   1.000
_cell.length_b   1.000
_cell.length_c   1.000
_cell.angle_alpha   90.00
_cell.angle_beta   90.00
_cell.angle_gamma   90.00
#
_symmetry.space_group_name_H-M   'P 1'
#
loop_
_entity.id
_entity.type
_entity.pdbx_description
1 polymer ?
#
loop_
_entity_poly.entity_id
_entity_poly.type
_entity_poly.pdbx_seq_one_letter_code
_entity_poly.pdbx_strand_id
1 'polypeptide(L)'
;RSKKKHEEPNPFCRVKVEGTETKTQTFESQTNPQFEHTSQILCANPLHEKLKIDVCNAQSKNEVIAYFEMPIKQIYDTDTMTIDAQTYPLKSVSAPLDKTEIILCLSLFILSPGHSSETRLSSSPQTPSATPSTSRTTTRTDSNRNNM
;
A
#
# COMPACT_ATOMS: atom_id res chain seq x y z
N ARG A 1 38.36 30.97 -19.02
CA ARG A 1 36.93 30.69 -18.71
C ARG A 1 36.77 29.18 -18.62
N SER A 2 36.89 28.61 -17.41
CA SER A 2 36.86 27.15 -17.23
C SER A 2 35.45 26.64 -17.52
N LYS A 3 35.32 25.71 -18.47
CA LYS A 3 34.08 24.97 -18.73
C LYS A 3 33.78 24.17 -17.46
N LYS A 4 32.71 24.51 -16.72
CA LYS A 4 32.18 23.62 -15.66
C LYS A 4 31.87 22.29 -16.36
N LYS A 5 32.60 21.24 -16.02
CA LYS A 5 32.25 19.87 -16.41
C LYS A 5 30.88 19.62 -15.78
N HIS A 6 29.87 19.36 -16.60
CA HIS A 6 28.54 19.06 -16.08
C HIS A 6 28.62 17.63 -15.54
N GLU A 7 28.77 17.50 -14.24
CA GLU A 7 28.72 16.21 -13.56
C GLU A 7 27.27 15.72 -13.59
N GLU A 8 27.08 14.44 -13.89
CA GLU A 8 25.76 13.83 -13.87
C GLU A 8 25.29 13.72 -12.41
N PRO A 9 24.00 13.99 -12.13
CA PRO A 9 23.51 14.00 -10.76
C PRO A 9 23.51 12.59 -10.17
N ASN A 10 23.45 12.51 -8.84
CA ASN A 10 23.07 11.29 -8.14
C ASN A 10 21.60 11.40 -7.69
N PRO A 11 20.62 11.02 -8.54
CA PRO A 11 19.21 11.28 -8.25
C PRO A 11 18.63 10.30 -7.24
N PHE A 12 17.75 10.82 -6.40
CA PHE A 12 16.77 10.05 -5.63
C PHE A 12 15.46 10.85 -5.50
N CYS A 13 14.34 10.18 -5.27
CA CYS A 13 13.05 10.82 -5.07
C CYS A 13 12.65 10.80 -3.60
N ARG A 14 12.02 11.88 -3.15
CA ARG A 14 11.26 11.94 -1.88
C ARG A 14 9.77 12.02 -2.21
N VAL A 15 8.99 11.04 -1.76
CA VAL A 15 7.55 10.97 -1.98
C VAL A 15 6.84 11.43 -0.72
N LYS A 16 5.92 12.40 -0.83
CA LYS A 16 5.32 13.08 0.33
C LYS A 16 3.82 13.24 0.19
N VAL A 17 3.15 13.07 1.33
CA VAL A 17 1.74 13.41 1.58
C VAL A 17 1.66 13.92 3.01
N GLU A 18 1.15 15.14 3.22
CA GLU A 18 1.03 15.87 4.50
C GLU A 18 1.91 15.35 5.66
N GLY A 19 3.17 15.77 5.67
CA GLY A 19 4.11 15.47 6.76
C GLY A 19 4.69 14.06 6.76
N THR A 20 4.15 13.13 5.96
CA THR A 20 4.76 11.81 5.73
C THR A 20 5.69 11.88 4.52
N GLU A 21 6.88 11.29 4.63
CA GLU A 21 7.88 11.24 3.57
C GLU A 21 8.50 9.83 3.48
N THR A 22 8.59 9.29 2.27
CA THR A 22 9.40 8.12 1.93
C THR A 22 10.48 8.51 0.92
N LYS A 23 11.52 7.69 0.80
CA LYS A 23 12.65 7.95 -0.11
C LYS A 23 12.97 6.73 -0.95
N THR A 24 13.29 6.95 -2.22
CA THR A 24 13.82 5.90 -3.09
C THR A 24 15.30 5.65 -2.79
N GLN A 25 15.86 4.61 -3.40
CA GLN A 25 17.30 4.48 -3.52
C GLN A 25 17.91 5.65 -4.32
N THR A 26 19.19 5.88 -4.10
CA THR A 26 19.99 6.85 -4.85
C THR A 26 20.72 6.14 -5.99
N PHE A 27 20.68 6.71 -7.18
CA PHE A 27 21.50 6.27 -8.31
C PHE A 27 22.75 7.14 -8.41
N GLU A 28 23.86 6.56 -8.86
CA GLU A 28 25.11 7.30 -9.05
C GLU A 28 25.25 7.74 -10.51
N SER A 29 25.50 9.03 -10.74
CA SER A 29 25.78 9.62 -12.05
C SER A 29 24.78 9.19 -13.13
N GLN A 30 23.47 9.40 -12.88
CA GLN A 30 22.41 8.94 -13.78
C GLN A 30 21.37 10.03 -14.02
N THR A 31 21.04 10.29 -15.29
CA THR A 31 20.04 11.31 -15.70
C THR A 31 18.67 10.71 -16.03
N ASN A 32 18.60 9.39 -16.28
CA ASN A 32 17.36 8.64 -16.50
C ASN A 32 17.27 7.45 -15.54
N PRO A 33 17.07 7.68 -14.23
CA PRO A 33 16.99 6.63 -13.22
C PRO A 33 15.69 5.83 -13.35
N GLN A 34 15.79 4.50 -13.24
CA GLN A 34 14.64 3.61 -13.08
C GLN A 34 14.53 3.20 -11.61
N PHE A 35 13.70 3.90 -10.84
CA PHE A 35 13.66 3.68 -9.40
C PHE A 35 13.03 2.35 -8.98
N GLU A 36 12.05 1.85 -9.73
CA GLU A 36 11.27 0.64 -9.42
C GLU A 36 10.80 0.58 -7.95
N HIS A 37 10.44 1.75 -7.41
CA HIS A 37 10.14 1.90 -5.99
C HIS A 37 8.63 1.92 -5.74
N THR A 38 8.19 1.09 -4.80
CA THR A 38 6.81 1.09 -4.31
C THR A 38 6.80 1.50 -2.85
N SER A 39 5.95 2.46 -2.50
CA SER A 39 5.69 2.82 -1.11
C SER A 39 4.20 3.03 -0.86
N GLN A 40 3.78 2.84 0.38
CA GLN A 40 2.43 3.11 0.85
C GLN A 40 2.51 4.25 1.85
N ILE A 41 1.70 5.28 1.63
CA ILE A 41 1.64 6.47 2.48
C ILE A 41 0.18 6.65 2.90
N LEU A 42 -0.03 6.87 4.21
CA LEU A 42 -1.35 7.19 4.72
C LEU A 42 -1.72 8.63 4.35
N CYS A 43 -2.94 8.80 3.90
CA CYS A 43 -3.57 10.07 3.61
C CYS A 43 -4.80 10.19 4.52
N ALA A 44 -4.92 11.29 5.24
CA ALA A 44 -6.01 11.53 6.18
C ALA A 44 -7.31 11.95 5.46
N ASN A 45 -7.19 12.83 4.46
CA ASN A 45 -8.27 13.35 3.65
C ASN A 45 -7.84 13.55 2.19
N PRO A 46 -8.13 12.58 1.29
CA PRO A 46 -7.68 12.62 -0.11
C PRO A 46 -8.26 13.80 -0.90
N LEU A 47 -9.31 14.47 -0.41
CA LEU A 47 -9.93 15.59 -1.11
C LEU A 47 -9.17 16.91 -0.94
N HIS A 48 -8.29 17.02 0.06
CA HIS A 48 -7.58 18.25 0.38
C HIS A 48 -6.05 18.12 0.33
N GLU A 49 -5.54 16.89 0.33
CA GLU A 49 -4.11 16.61 0.35
C GLU A 49 -3.52 16.50 -1.06
N LYS A 50 -2.19 16.63 -1.11
CA LYS A 50 -1.44 16.55 -2.36
C LYS A 50 -0.33 15.52 -2.24
N LEU A 51 -0.16 14.75 -3.32
CA LEU A 51 1.03 13.97 -3.56
C LEU A 51 2.11 14.90 -4.09
N LYS A 52 3.28 14.90 -3.45
CA LYS A 52 4.46 15.62 -3.91
C LYS A 52 5.63 14.66 -4.08
N ILE A 53 6.34 14.78 -5.19
CA ILE A 53 7.57 14.03 -5.45
C ILE A 53 8.69 15.03 -5.72
N ASP A 54 9.70 15.05 -4.85
CA ASP A 54 10.91 15.86 -5.04
C ASP A 54 12.03 14.98 -5.60
N VAL A 55 12.53 15.28 -6.79
CA VAL A 55 13.76 14.70 -7.33
C VAL A 55 14.94 15.49 -6.77
N CYS A 56 15.84 14.80 -6.09
CA CYS A 56 16.94 15.40 -5.33
C CYS A 56 18.29 14.90 -5.85
N ASN A 57 19.33 15.72 -5.76
CA ASN A 57 20.71 15.32 -6.06
C ASN A 57 21.50 15.07 -4.77
N ALA A 58 21.90 13.83 -4.53
CA ALA A 58 22.69 13.46 -3.36
C ALA A 58 24.08 14.11 -3.33
N GLN A 59 24.67 14.42 -4.49
CA GLN A 59 25.97 15.12 -4.56
C GLN A 59 25.87 16.59 -4.10
N SER A 60 24.68 17.20 -4.24
CA SER A 60 24.43 18.61 -3.92
C SER A 60 23.73 18.77 -2.57
N LYS A 61 24.17 18.06 -1.52
CA LYS A 61 23.56 18.12 -0.18
C LYS A 61 22.04 17.87 -0.21
N ASN A 62 21.57 16.96 -1.06
CA ASN A 62 20.16 16.62 -1.24
C ASN A 62 19.28 17.79 -1.73
N GLU A 63 19.84 18.70 -2.52
CA GLU A 63 19.11 19.78 -3.19
C GLU A 63 18.01 19.21 -4.11
N VAL A 64 16.83 19.85 -4.10
CA VAL A 64 15.73 19.55 -5.03
C VAL A 64 16.08 20.12 -6.40
N ILE A 65 16.23 19.25 -7.38
CA ILE A 65 16.55 19.64 -8.76
C ILE A 65 15.28 19.69 -9.62
N ALA A 66 14.27 18.89 -9.30
CA ALA A 66 12.97 18.89 -9.98
C ALA A 66 11.87 18.39 -9.04
N TYR A 67 10.61 18.65 -9.37
CA TYR A 67 9.48 18.19 -8.55
C TYR A 67 8.20 17.97 -9.36
N PHE A 68 7.33 17.11 -8.82
CA PHE A 68 5.96 16.87 -9.26
C PHE A 68 5.01 17.12 -8.08
N GLU A 69 3.82 17.65 -8.36
CA GLU A 69 2.77 17.83 -7.37
C GLU A 69 1.40 17.60 -8.02
N MET A 70 0.55 16.83 -7.35
CA MET A 70 -0.78 16.48 -7.82
C MET A 70 -1.77 16.40 -6.65
N PRO A 71 -2.98 16.99 -6.75
CA PRO A 71 -4.04 16.75 -5.77
C PRO A 71 -4.42 15.27 -5.73
N ILE A 72 -4.49 14.67 -4.55
CA ILE A 72 -4.88 13.25 -4.40
C ILE A 72 -6.32 13.04 -4.88
N LYS A 73 -7.15 14.09 -4.80
CA LYS A 73 -8.49 14.13 -5.39
C LYS A 73 -8.52 13.68 -6.85
N GLN A 74 -7.47 13.94 -7.63
CA GLN A 74 -7.42 13.49 -9.02
C GLN A 74 -7.39 11.97 -9.16
N ILE A 75 -6.79 11.25 -8.20
CA ILE A 75 -6.83 9.78 -8.13
C ILE A 75 -8.20 9.35 -7.61
N TYR A 76 -8.73 10.03 -6.59
CA TYR A 76 -10.05 9.73 -6.02
C TYR A 76 -11.19 9.83 -7.03
N ASP A 77 -11.09 10.78 -7.96
CA ASP A 77 -12.11 11.02 -8.99
C ASP A 77 -12.06 9.99 -10.14
N THR A 78 -11.06 9.09 -10.19
CA THR A 78 -11.03 8.02 -11.20
C THR A 78 -11.92 6.85 -10.77
N ASP A 79 -12.56 6.19 -11.73
CA ASP A 79 -13.50 5.09 -11.48
C ASP A 79 -12.88 3.93 -10.68
N THR A 80 -11.58 3.68 -10.88
CA THR A 80 -10.83 2.58 -10.26
C THR A 80 -9.97 3.04 -9.09
N MET A 81 -9.97 4.34 -8.77
CA MET A 81 -9.01 4.96 -7.84
C MET A 81 -7.55 4.61 -8.15
N THR A 82 -7.27 4.31 -9.42
CA THR A 82 -5.97 3.86 -9.91
C THR A 82 -5.61 4.62 -11.17
N ILE A 83 -4.32 4.92 -11.32
CA ILE A 83 -3.72 5.48 -12.52
C ILE A 83 -2.50 4.60 -12.86
N ASP A 84 -2.59 3.92 -13.99
CA ASP A 84 -1.56 2.98 -14.43
C ASP A 84 -0.51 3.70 -15.30
N ALA A 85 0.76 3.56 -14.92
CA ALA A 85 1.95 3.89 -15.70
C ALA A 85 1.82 5.16 -16.57
N GLN A 86 1.48 6.28 -15.93
CA GLN A 86 1.31 7.55 -16.63
C GLN A 86 2.55 8.44 -16.50
N THR A 87 2.88 9.11 -17.60
CA THR A 87 3.98 10.08 -17.67
C THR A 87 3.51 11.46 -17.24
N TYR A 88 4.28 12.10 -16.37
CA TYR A 88 4.02 13.45 -15.86
C TYR A 88 5.22 14.36 -16.06
N PRO A 89 5.04 15.60 -16.52
CA PRO A 89 6.13 16.56 -16.63
C PRO A 89 6.61 16.99 -15.23
N LEU A 90 7.93 17.06 -15.06
CA LEU A 90 8.55 17.59 -13.86
C LEU A 90 8.73 19.11 -13.97
N LYS A 91 8.50 19.80 -12.86
CA LYS A 91 8.78 21.23 -12.70
C LYS A 91 10.19 21.41 -12.17
N SER A 92 10.84 22.50 -12.56
CA SER A 92 12.19 22.83 -12.09
C SER A 92 12.18 23.89 -11.00
N VAL A 93 13.23 23.88 -10.17
CA VAL A 93 13.45 24.88 -9.13
C VAL A 93 14.29 26.06 -9.63
N SER A 94 15.24 25.83 -10.55
CA SER A 94 16.28 26.84 -10.88
C SER A 94 16.41 27.18 -12.37
N ALA A 95 16.07 26.27 -13.28
CA ALA A 95 16.17 26.50 -14.72
C ALA A 95 15.14 25.65 -15.48
N PRO A 96 14.58 26.11 -16.62
CA PRO A 96 13.65 25.31 -17.41
C PRO A 96 14.19 23.90 -17.68
N LEU A 97 13.36 22.88 -17.42
CA LEU A 97 13.66 21.50 -17.76
C LEU A 97 13.01 21.20 -19.10
N ASP A 98 13.82 20.95 -20.13
CA ASP A 98 13.31 20.46 -21.40
C ASP A 98 13.05 18.96 -21.29
N LYS A 99 11.82 18.53 -21.60
CA LYS A 99 11.44 17.11 -21.74
C LYS A 99 11.81 16.22 -20.56
N THR A 100 11.74 16.73 -19.33
CA THR A 100 11.99 15.96 -18.12
C THR A 100 10.68 15.51 -17.51
N GLU A 101 10.52 14.20 -17.36
CA GLU A 101 9.26 13.56 -17.01
C GLU A 101 9.49 12.46 -15.97
N ILE A 102 8.43 12.07 -15.27
CA ILE A 102 8.41 10.94 -14.35
C ILE A 102 7.25 10.01 -14.73
N ILE A 103 7.48 8.70 -14.68
CA ILE A 103 6.44 7.69 -14.88
C ILE A 103 5.99 7.20 -13.50
N LEU A 104 4.68 7.19 -13.26
CA LEU A 104 4.09 6.82 -11.98
C LEU A 104 2.95 5.82 -12.17
N CYS A 105 2.85 4.87 -11.23
CA CYS A 105 1.65 4.06 -10.98
C CYS A 105 1.10 4.47 -9.61
N LEU A 106 -0.17 4.86 -9.56
CA LEU A 106 -0.79 5.42 -8.36
C LEU A 106 -2.08 4.67 -8.05
N SER A 107 -2.28 4.26 -6.80
CA SER A 107 -3.52 3.65 -6.33
C SER A 107 -3.92 4.26 -4.99
N LEU A 108 -5.20 4.57 -4.85
CA LEU A 108 -5.81 5.06 -3.62
C LEU A 108 -6.75 4.00 -3.05
N PHE A 109 -6.58 3.68 -1.77
CA PHE A 109 -7.43 2.74 -1.05
C PHE A 109 -8.14 3.45 0.10
N ILE A 110 -9.47 3.33 0.14
CA ILE A 110 -10.27 3.89 1.24
C ILE A 110 -10.31 2.89 2.39
N LEU A 111 -9.83 3.30 3.55
CA LEU A 111 -9.88 2.50 4.76
C LEU A 111 -11.26 2.60 5.38
N SER A 112 -12.04 1.53 5.32
CA SER A 112 -13.30 1.39 6.04
C SER A 112 -13.09 0.58 7.32
N PRO A 113 -13.76 0.93 8.43
CA PRO A 113 -13.81 0.05 9.60
C PRO A 113 -14.37 -1.29 9.18
N GLY A 114 -13.62 -2.37 9.40
CA GLY A 114 -14.13 -3.71 9.15
C GLY A 114 -15.29 -4.01 10.09
N HIS A 115 -16.47 -4.33 9.56
CA HIS A 115 -17.41 -5.15 10.31
C HIS A 115 -16.79 -6.55 10.35
N SER A 116 -16.07 -6.87 11.42
CA SER A 116 -15.77 -8.25 11.74
C SER A 116 -17.11 -8.94 12.03
N SER A 117 -17.76 -9.49 11.01
CA SER A 117 -18.73 -10.55 11.21
C SER A 117 -17.95 -11.78 11.67
N GLU A 118 -17.56 -11.79 12.94
CA GLU A 118 -17.55 -13.04 13.67
C GLU A 118 -19.00 -13.53 13.66
N THR A 119 -19.32 -14.31 12.63
CA THR A 119 -20.42 -15.25 12.69
C THR A 119 -20.12 -16.13 13.88
N ARG A 120 -20.66 -15.77 15.05
CA ARG A 120 -20.77 -16.66 16.19
C ARG A 120 -21.49 -17.89 15.65
N LEU A 121 -20.73 -18.96 15.42
CA LEU A 121 -21.29 -20.29 15.26
C LEU A 121 -22.21 -20.48 16.46
N SER A 122 -23.52 -20.47 16.23
CA SER A 122 -24.48 -20.71 17.28
C SER A 122 -24.26 -22.13 17.75
N SER A 123 -23.57 -22.29 18.88
CA SER A 123 -23.64 -23.51 19.67
C SER A 123 -25.11 -23.63 20.10
N SER A 124 -25.88 -24.47 19.40
CA SER A 124 -27.24 -24.80 19.79
C SER A 124 -27.24 -25.33 21.23
N PRO A 125 -28.09 -24.82 22.13
CA PRO A 125 -28.26 -25.42 23.44
C PRO A 125 -29.03 -26.73 23.26
N GLN A 126 -28.38 -27.88 23.48
CA GLN A 126 -29.09 -29.14 23.69
C GLN A 126 -29.75 -29.10 25.07
N THR A 127 -31.07 -28.90 25.08
CA THR A 127 -31.93 -29.20 26.23
C THR A 127 -32.20 -30.71 26.28
N PRO A 128 -32.00 -31.39 27.43
CA PRO A 128 -32.38 -32.78 27.60
C PRO A 128 -33.90 -32.90 27.78
N SER A 129 -34.58 -33.43 26.76
CA SER A 129 -36.00 -33.83 26.87
C SER A 129 -36.10 -35.18 27.56
N ALA A 130 -36.57 -35.18 28.81
CA ALA A 130 -37.01 -36.37 29.51
C ALA A 130 -38.55 -36.48 29.43
N THR A 131 -39.08 -37.64 29.04
CA THR A 131 -40.25 -38.33 29.65
C THR A 131 -40.56 -39.66 28.93
N PRO A 132 -41.26 -40.61 29.58
CA PRO A 132 -40.97 -42.04 29.52
C PRO A 132 -42.06 -42.90 28.85
N SER A 133 -41.72 -44.12 28.41
CA SER A 133 -42.69 -45.22 28.27
C SER A 133 -42.05 -46.61 28.16
N THR A 134 -42.07 -47.29 29.30
CA THR A 134 -42.29 -48.71 29.60
C THR A 134 -42.36 -49.77 28.47
N SER A 135 -41.58 -50.83 28.70
CA SER A 135 -41.89 -52.29 28.68
C SER A 135 -41.35 -53.23 27.58
N ARG A 136 -40.62 -54.23 28.12
CA ARG A 136 -40.54 -55.68 27.78
C ARG A 136 -39.64 -56.08 26.59
N THR A 137 -38.89 -57.19 26.59
CA THR A 137 -38.55 -58.27 27.55
C THR A 137 -37.58 -59.22 26.80
N THR A 138 -36.57 -59.80 27.50
CA THR A 138 -35.93 -61.12 27.22
C THR A 138 -35.00 -61.23 25.98
N THR A 139 -33.82 -61.86 25.99
CA THR A 139 -32.97 -62.56 26.98
C THR A 139 -31.65 -62.92 26.26
N ARG A 140 -30.55 -63.04 27.05
CA ARG A 140 -29.44 -64.02 26.89
C ARG A 140 -28.57 -63.87 25.63
N THR A 141 -27.26 -64.12 25.62
CA THR A 141 -26.40 -64.97 26.45
C THR A 141 -24.95 -64.55 26.19
N ASP A 142 -24.09 -64.68 27.21
CA ASP A 142 -22.68 -65.14 27.15
C ASP A 142 -21.69 -64.50 26.16
N SER A 143 -20.41 -64.28 26.48
CA SER A 143 -19.60 -64.81 27.56
C SER A 143 -18.31 -63.99 27.67
N ASN A 144 -17.83 -63.92 28.90
CA ASN A 144 -16.57 -63.37 29.35
C ASN A 144 -15.41 -64.28 28.92
N ARG A 145 -14.27 -63.73 28.47
CA ARG A 145 -12.97 -64.38 28.65
C ARG A 145 -11.81 -63.38 28.70
N ASN A 146 -11.39 -63.10 29.93
CA ASN A 146 -10.02 -62.76 30.31
C ASN A 146 -9.00 -63.71 29.65
N ASN A 147 -7.81 -63.20 29.33
CA ASN A 147 -6.60 -63.67 30.02
C ASN A 147 -5.39 -62.77 29.73
N MET A 148 -4.65 -62.53 30.83
CA MET A 148 -3.19 -62.39 31.00
C MET A 148 -2.36 -61.68 29.93
#